data_AF-A0A4P8HAL3-F1
#
_entry.id   AF-A0A4P8HAL3-F1
#
_cell.length_a   1.000
_cell.length_b   1.000
_cell.length_c   1.000
_cell.angle_alpha   90.00
_cell.angle_beta   90.00
_cell.angle_gamma   90.00
#
_symmetry.space_group_name_H-M   'P 1'
#
loop_
_entity.id
_entity.type
_entity.pdbx_description
1 polymer ?
#
loop_
_entity_poly.entity_id
_entity_poly.type
_entity_poly.pdbx_seq_one_letter_code
_entity_poly.pdbx_strand_id
1 'polypeptide(L)' 'MAEALNSLYKAELIHLDGPWAGREDVEAATADWVHWFNTERLHSMLDYQTPAEIEATHFAENQTIGNAA' A
#
# COMPACT_ATOMS: atom_id res chain seq x y z
N MET A 1 -5.59 -11.86 -5.81
CA MET A 1 -4.65 -10.86 -5.24
C MET A 1 -5.32 -9.95 -4.22
N ALA A 2 -6.49 -9.37 -4.51
CA ALA A 2 -7.20 -8.51 -3.55
C ALA A 2 -7.53 -9.19 -2.21
N GLU A 3 -7.84 -10.49 -2.23
CA GLU A 3 -8.16 -11.25 -1.01
C GLU A 3 -6.98 -11.32 -0.03
N ALA A 4 -5.76 -11.57 -0.52
CA ALA A 4 -4.58 -11.64 0.34
C ALA A 4 -4.25 -10.28 0.99
N LEU A 5 -4.38 -9.20 0.22
CA LEU A 5 -4.19 -7.84 0.75
C LEU A 5 -5.26 -7.51 1.80
N ASN A 6 -6.52 -7.89 1.57
CA ASN A 6 -7.60 -7.66 2.53
C ASN A 6 -7.42 -8.46 3.82
N SER A 7 -6.95 -9.71 3.73
CA SER A 7 -6.60 -10.53 4.89
C SER A 7 -5.48 -9.90 5.72
N LEU A 8 -4.44 -9.39 5.04
CA LEU A 8 -3.32 -8.71 5.70
C LEU A 8 -3.76 -7.42 6.40
N TYR A 9 -4.52 -6.58 5.70
CA TYR A 9 -5.13 -5.37 6.26
C TYR A 9 -5.94 -5.66 7.53
N LYS A 10 -6.80 -6.69 7.51
CA LYS A 10 -7.58 -7.09 8.69
C LYS A 10 -6.70 -7.57 9.84
N ALA A 11 -5.64 -8.31 9.54
CA ALA A 11 -4.73 -8.83 10.55
C ALA A 11 -3.91 -7.71 11.22
N GLU A 12 -3.32 -6.83 10.41
CA GLU A 12 -2.41 -5.77 10.89
C GLU A 12 -3.16 -4.57 11.47
N LEU A 13 -4.26 -4.14 10.86
CA LEU A 13 -4.99 -2.98 11.37
C LEU A 13 -6.12 -3.43 12.30
N ILE A 14 -7.12 -4.13 11.76
CA ILE A 14 -8.40 -4.34 12.47
C ILE A 14 -8.22 -5.16 13.76
N HIS A 15 -7.40 -6.20 13.73
CA HIS A 15 -7.21 -7.09 14.89
C HIS A 15 -6.10 -6.68 15.84
N LEU A 16 -5.03 -6.01 15.36
CA LEU A 16 -3.86 -5.68 16.17
C LEU A 16 -3.93 -4.28 16.78
N ASP A 17 -4.37 -3.27 16.03
CA ASP A 17 -4.49 -1.87 16.50
C ASP A 17 -5.84 -1.55 17.16
N GLY A 18 -6.79 -2.49 17.13
CA GLY A 18 -8.05 -2.36 17.86
C GLY A 18 -7.90 -2.49 19.39
N PRO A 19 -8.95 -2.17 20.16
CA PRO A 19 -10.33 -1.91 19.75
C PRO A 19 -10.59 -0.46 19.31
N TRP A 20 -11.46 -0.30 18.31
CA TRP A 20 -11.79 0.98 17.69
C TRP A 20 -12.99 1.66 18.35
N ALA A 21 -12.93 2.98 18.51
CA ALA A 21 -14.02 3.75 19.13
C ALA A 21 -15.27 3.87 18.23
N GLY A 22 -15.08 3.79 16.91
CA GLY A 22 -16.14 3.91 15.92
C GLY A 22 -15.61 3.90 14.50
N ARG A 23 -16.49 4.17 13.54
CA ARG A 23 -16.15 4.14 12.11
C ARG A 23 -15.09 5.18 11.73
N GLU A 24 -15.22 6.40 12.24
CA GLU A 24 -14.30 7.50 11.87
C GLU A 24 -12.85 7.21 12.27
N ASP A 25 -12.67 6.55 13.41
CA ASP A 25 -11.38 6.10 13.95
C ASP A 25 -10.73 5.04 13.03
N VAL A 26 -11.54 4.08 12.57
CA VAL A 26 -11.10 3.09 11.58
C VAL A 26 -10.77 3.74 10.25
N GLU A 27 -11.55 4.72 9.78
CA GLU A 27 -11.31 5.41 8.51
C GLU A 27 -9.99 6.19 8.52
N ALA A 28 -9.69 6.89 9.62
CA ALA A 28 -8.41 7.56 9.81
C ALA A 28 -7.24 6.55 9.82
N ALA A 29 -7.34 5.51 10.64
CA ALA A 29 -6.30 4.49 10.73
C ALA A 29 -6.11 3.71 9.42
N THR A 30 -7.18 3.55 8.62
CA THR A 30 -7.09 2.98 7.27
C THR A 30 -6.27 3.87 6.34
N ALA A 31 -6.48 5.18 6.38
CA ALA A 31 -5.73 6.13 5.56
C ALA A 31 -4.23 6.09 5.91
N ASP A 32 -3.91 6.06 7.20
CA ASP A 32 -2.53 5.94 7.68
C ASP A 32 -1.90 4.60 7.28
N TRP A 33 -2.62 3.48 7.45
CA TRP A 33 -2.13 2.16 7.04
C TRP A 33 -1.88 2.08 5.54
N VAL A 34 -2.77 2.65 4.72
CA VAL A 34 -2.61 2.69 3.26
C VAL A 34 -1.42 3.56 2.88
N HIS A 35 -1.21 4.70 3.55
CA HIS A 35 -0.03 5.53 3.32
C HIS A 35 1.23 4.71 3.59
N TRP A 36 1.38 4.22 4.82
CA TRP A 36 2.53 3.41 5.24
C TRP A 36 2.78 2.22 4.31
N PHE A 37 1.73 1.47 3.95
CA PHE A 37 1.86 0.31 3.07
C PHE A 37 2.44 0.68 1.70
N ASN A 38 2.07 1.83 1.15
CA ASN A 38 2.49 2.22 -0.19
C ASN A 38 3.82 2.99 -0.23
N THR A 39 4.17 3.71 0.83
CA THR A 39 5.32 4.64 0.82
C THR A 39 6.47 4.26 1.75
N GLU A 40 6.24 3.37 2.71
CA GLU A 40 7.23 3.06 3.75
C GLU A 40 7.47 1.57 3.93
N ARG A 41 6.46 0.73 3.68
CA ARG A 41 6.57 -0.72 3.82
C ARG A 41 7.44 -1.30 2.70
N LEU A 42 8.52 -1.97 3.11
CA LEU A 42 9.37 -2.71 2.19
C LEU A 42 8.79 -4.11 1.94
N HIS A 43 8.76 -4.51 0.67
CA HIS A 43 8.26 -5.82 0.27
C HIS A 43 9.39 -6.66 -0.32
N SER A 44 9.69 -7.82 0.28
CA SER A 44 10.73 -8.72 -0.24
C SER A 44 10.45 -9.21 -1.66
N MET A 45 9.17 -9.34 -2.05
CA MET A 45 8.75 -9.66 -3.42
C MET A 45 9.05 -8.53 -4.42
N LEU A 46 9.15 -7.29 -3.94
CA LEU A 46 9.49 -6.10 -4.74
C LEU A 46 10.97 -5.72 -4.58
N ASP A 47 11.83 -6.67 -4.23
CA ASP A 47 13.26 -6.43 -3.98
C ASP A 47 13.51 -5.40 -2.87
N TYR A 48 12.67 -5.44 -1.81
CA TYR A 48 12.70 -4.47 -0.71
C TYR A 48 12.44 -3.02 -1.13
N GLN A 49 11.65 -2.82 -2.19
CA GLN A 49 11.11 -1.51 -2.56
C GLN A 49 9.65 -1.38 -2.10
N THR A 50 9.20 -0.14 -2.03
CA THR A 50 7.80 0.21 -1.75
C THR A 50 6.96 0.13 -3.02
N PRO A 51 5.65 -0.09 -2.92
CA PRO A 51 4.75 -0.07 -4.08
C PRO A 51 4.85 1.25 -4.87
N ALA A 52 4.93 2.39 -4.18
CA ALA A 52 5.04 3.70 -4.83
C ALA A 52 6.32 3.85 -5.67
N GLU A 53 7.45 3.30 -5.23
CA GLU A 53 8.71 3.32 -6.00
C GLU A 53 8.60 2.48 -7.28
N ILE A 54 7.97 1.32 -7.18
CA ILE A 54 7.72 0.44 -8.34
C ILE A 54 6.79 1.12 -9.34
N GLU A 55 5.69 1.72 -8.86
CA GLU A 55 4.77 2.47 -9.72
C GLU A 55 5.45 3.67 -10.38
N ALA A 56 6.24 4.45 -9.64
CA ALA A 56 6.98 5.59 -10.20
C ALA A 56 7.95 5.16 -11.31
N THR A 57 8.66 4.05 -11.11
CA THR A 57 9.55 3.48 -12.12
C THR A 57 8.76 3.04 -13.36
N HIS A 58 7.68 2.29 -13.16
CA HIS A 58 6.83 1.82 -14.25
C HIS A 58 6.24 2.98 -15.08
N PHE A 59 5.76 4.04 -14.42
CA PHE A 59 5.26 5.23 -15.10
C PHE A 59 6.35 5.99 -15.86
N ALA A 60 7.58 6.06 -15.33
CA ALA A 60 8.70 6.70 -16.02
C ALA A 60 9.11 5.91 -17.28
N GLU A 61 9.16 4.58 -17.20
CA GLU A 61 9.42 3.71 -18.35
C GLU A 61 8.34 3.86 -19.42
N ASN A 62 7.07 3.82 -19.03
CA ASN A 62 5.95 3.89 -19.96
C ASN A 62 5.84 5.27 -20.64
N GLN A 63 6.16 6.35 -19.92
CA GLN A 63 6.27 7.70 -20.51
C GLN A 63 7.44 7.81 -21.49
N THR A 64 8.56 7.14 -21.21
CA THR A 64 9.73 7.13 -22.11
C THR A 64 9.42 6.40 -23.41
N ILE A 65 8.70 5.28 -23.35
CA ILE A 65 8.25 4.54 -24.55
C ILE A 65 7.19 5.33 -25.32
N GLY A 66 6.24 5.98 -24.63
CA GLY A 66 5.21 6.81 -25.25
C GLY A 66 5.74 8.05 -25.98
N ASN A 67 6.86 8.62 -25.52
CA ASN A 67 7.50 9.76 -26.19
C ASN A 67 8.47 9.36 -27.32
N ALA A 68 8.82 8.07 -27.44
CA ALA A 68 9.71 7.55 -28.48
C ALA A 68 8.97 6.95 -29.69
N ALA A 69 7.63 6.96 -29.68
CA ALA A 69 6.73 6.50 -30.75
C ALA A 69 6.12 7.69 -31.51
#